data_AF-A0A9X8VM12-F1
#
_entry.id   AF-A0A9X8VM12-F1
#
_cell.length_a   1.000
_cell.length_b   1.000
_cell.length_c   1.000
_cell.angle_alpha   90.00
_cell.angle_beta   90.00
_cell.angle_gamma   90.00
#
_symmetry.space_group_name_H-M   'P 1'
#
loop_
_entity.id
_entity.type
_entity.pdbx_description
1 polymer ?
#
loop_
_entity_poly.entity_id
_entity_poly.type
_entity_poly.pdbx_seq_one_letter_code
_entity_poly.pdbx_strand_id
1 'polypeptide(L)'
;MKPEKINTKKKVVVIGGGSSGISVVASIRKRVKGIDITVIEPSDCHYYQPAWTLVGGGLFDINKTRRSMRAVLPSGTAWVQDSVVRVEPSQKYIETRQGQKINYDFL
;
A
#
# COMPACT_ATOMS: atom_id res chain seq x y z
N MET A 1 -18.87 10.96 -19.74
CA MET A 1 -19.61 10.73 -18.47
C MET A 1 -18.64 10.15 -17.45
N LYS A 2 -18.38 10.79 -16.30
CA LYS A 2 -17.54 10.17 -15.24
C LYS A 2 -18.38 9.06 -14.59
N PRO A 3 -17.86 7.82 -14.43
CA PRO A 3 -18.62 6.75 -13.82
C PRO A 3 -19.00 7.15 -12.39
N GLU A 4 -20.22 6.78 -12.00
CA GLU A 4 -20.73 7.00 -10.65
C GLU A 4 -19.86 6.23 -9.65
N LYS A 5 -19.53 6.86 -8.52
CA LYS A 5 -18.65 6.26 -7.52
C LYS A 5 -19.45 5.32 -6.62
N ILE A 6 -18.97 4.09 -6.47
CA ILE A 6 -19.55 3.10 -5.55
C ILE A 6 -19.30 3.57 -4.10
N ASN A 7 -20.30 3.50 -3.23
CA ASN A 7 -20.17 3.83 -1.81
C ASN A 7 -20.29 2.56 -0.96
N THR A 8 -19.31 2.28 -0.10
CA THR A 8 -19.30 1.05 0.71
C THR A 8 -18.40 1.21 1.93
N LYS A 9 -18.68 0.52 3.05
CA LYS A 9 -17.84 0.48 4.26
C LYS A 9 -17.00 -0.80 4.37
N LYS A 10 -16.58 -1.34 3.22
CA LYS A 10 -15.79 -2.57 3.16
C LYS A 10 -14.34 -2.31 3.58
N LYS A 11 -13.72 -3.32 4.19
CA LYS A 11 -12.32 -3.30 4.63
C LYS A 11 -11.44 -3.94 3.57
N VAL A 12 -10.52 -3.16 3.02
CA VAL A 12 -9.49 -3.63 2.09
C VAL A 12 -8.15 -3.58 2.80
N VAL A 13 -7.45 -4.71 2.83
CA VAL A 13 -6.05 -4.77 3.24
C VAL A 13 -5.20 -4.89 1.98
N VAL A 14 -4.08 -4.18 1.91
CA VAL A 14 -3.10 -4.30 0.83
C VAL A 14 -1.77 -4.70 1.46
N ILE A 15 -1.23 -5.84 1.07
CA ILE A 15 0.07 -6.32 1.52
C ILE A 15 1.16 -5.74 0.61
N GLY A 16 2.04 -4.92 1.17
CA GLY A 16 3.13 -4.25 0.46
C GLY A 16 2.80 -2.83 0.01
N GLY A 17 3.70 -1.90 0.31
CA GLY A 17 3.66 -0.48 -0.05
C GLY A 17 4.56 -0.14 -1.24
N GLY A 18 4.85 -1.13 -2.09
CA GLY A 18 5.58 -0.95 -3.35
C GLY A 18 4.74 -0.26 -4.43
N SER A 19 5.27 -0.25 -5.66
CA SER A 19 4.65 0.49 -6.77
C SER A 19 3.24 0.00 -7.10
N SER A 20 3.03 -1.32 -7.06
CA SER A 20 1.72 -1.94 -7.27
C SER A 20 0.74 -1.62 -6.14
N GLY A 21 1.15 -1.79 -4.88
CA GLY A 21 0.31 -1.54 -3.72
C GLY A 21 -0.22 -0.11 -3.69
N ILE A 22 0.67 0.88 -3.83
CA ILE A 22 0.27 2.30 -3.89
C ILE A 22 -0.65 2.58 -5.09
N SER A 23 -0.36 1.99 -6.26
CA SER A 23 -1.18 2.16 -7.46
C SER A 23 -2.59 1.61 -7.28
N VAL A 24 -2.74 0.44 -6.66
CA VAL A 24 -4.04 -0.17 -6.35
C VAL A 24 -4.82 0.71 -5.38
N VAL A 25 -4.22 1.18 -4.30
CA VAL A 25 -4.88 2.08 -3.34
C VAL A 25 -5.36 3.36 -4.01
N ALA A 26 -4.52 4.01 -4.81
CA ALA A 26 -4.89 5.22 -5.54
C ALA A 26 -6.04 4.96 -6.53
N SER A 27 -5.99 3.82 -7.22
CA SER A 27 -7.00 3.35 -8.16
C SER A 27 -8.36 3.13 -7.47
N ILE A 28 -8.38 2.47 -6.31
CA ILE A 28 -9.58 2.23 -5.51
C ILE A 28 -10.17 3.56 -5.02
N ARG A 29 -9.35 4.42 -4.38
CA ARG A 29 -9.78 5.73 -3.86
C ARG A 29 -10.39 6.63 -4.94
N LYS A 30 -9.91 6.53 -6.18
CA LYS A 30 -10.47 7.28 -7.30
C LYS A 30 -11.90 6.85 -7.64
N ARG A 31 -12.27 5.59 -7.39
CA ARG A 31 -13.53 4.97 -7.87
C ARG A 31 -14.53 4.65 -6.76
N VAL A 32 -14.06 4.41 -5.54
CA VAL A 32 -14.88 3.94 -4.41
C VAL A 32 -14.81 4.94 -3.26
N LYS A 33 -15.98 5.34 -2.74
CA LYS A 33 -16.15 6.17 -1.54
C LYS A 33 -16.46 5.29 -0.32
N GLY A 34 -16.15 5.81 0.87
CA GLY A 34 -16.49 5.19 2.15
C GLY A 34 -15.64 3.97 2.55
N ILE A 35 -14.73 3.52 1.66
CA ILE A 35 -13.96 2.30 1.84
C ILE A 35 -12.79 2.51 2.83
N ASP A 36 -12.60 1.52 3.70
CA ASP A 36 -11.53 1.49 4.68
C ASP A 36 -10.35 0.70 4.12
N ILE A 37 -9.24 1.38 3.84
CA ILE A 37 -8.05 0.77 3.23
C ILE A 37 -6.89 0.81 4.22
N THR A 38 -6.28 -0.35 4.47
CA THR A 38 -5.07 -0.51 5.27
C THR A 38 -3.94 -1.06 4.41
N VAL A 39 -2.79 -0.38 4.36
CA VAL A 39 -1.57 -0.89 3.74
C VAL A 39 -0.64 -1.41 4.84
N ILE A 40 -0.11 -2.61 4.65
CA ILE A 40 0.89 -3.21 5.55
C ILE A 40 2.23 -3.19 4.82
N GLU A 41 3.15 -2.36 5.29
CA GLU A 41 4.47 -2.14 4.69
C GLU A 41 5.50 -1.81 5.77
N PRO A 42 6.54 -2.63 5.97
CA PRO A 42 7.53 -2.39 7.03
C PRO A 42 8.48 -1.21 6.75
N SER A 43 8.81 -0.94 5.48
CA SER A 43 9.74 0.12 5.10
C SER A 43 9.16 1.50 5.41
N ASP A 44 9.97 2.42 5.92
CA ASP A 44 9.60 3.82 6.08
C ASP A 44 9.73 4.63 4.77
N CYS A 45 10.31 4.00 3.74
CA CYS A 45 10.63 4.61 2.45
C CYS A 45 10.08 3.81 1.27
N HIS A 46 9.61 4.53 0.25
CA HIS A 46 9.29 4.01 -1.07
C HIS A 46 10.42 4.31 -2.04
N TYR A 47 10.76 3.34 -2.89
CA TYR A 47 11.85 3.45 -3.85
C TYR A 47 11.34 3.34 -5.30
N TYR A 48 11.73 4.30 -6.14
CA TYR A 48 11.65 4.17 -7.58
C TYR A 48 12.85 3.37 -8.10
N GLN A 49 12.77 2.06 -7.89
CA GLN A 49 13.82 1.09 -8.23
C GLN A 49 14.27 1.10 -9.70
N PRO A 50 13.40 1.39 -10.71
CA PRO A 50 13.84 1.43 -12.11
C PRO A 50 14.99 2.42 -12.39
N ALA A 51 15.12 3.50 -11.60
CA ALA A 51 16.23 4.44 -11.76
C ALA A 51 17.58 3.92 -11.25
N TRP A 52 17.64 2.79 -10.52
CA TRP A 52 18.87 2.28 -9.93
C TRP A 52 19.91 1.85 -10.96
N THR A 53 19.50 1.42 -12.16
CA THR A 53 20.44 1.17 -13.26
C THR A 53 21.20 2.45 -13.64
N LEU A 54 20.54 3.60 -13.65
CA LEU A 54 21.16 4.90 -13.93
C LEU A 54 22.02 5.39 -12.75
N VAL A 55 21.62 5.09 -11.52
CA VAL A 55 22.43 5.35 -10.33
C VAL A 55 23.75 4.58 -10.41
N GLY A 56 23.71 3.29 -10.73
CA GLY A 56 24.91 2.46 -10.89
C GLY A 56 25.84 2.96 -12.02
N GLY A 57 25.27 3.59 -13.05
CA GLY A 57 26.02 4.26 -14.11
C GLY A 57 26.49 5.69 -13.80
N GLY A 58 26.22 6.23 -12.61
CA GLY A 58 26.57 7.60 -12.23
C GLY A 58 25.73 8.70 -12.89
N LEU A 59 24.59 8.35 -13.50
CA LEU A 59 23.73 9.26 -14.27
C LEU A 59 22.50 9.74 -13.49
N PHE A 60 22.27 9.23 -12.27
CA PHE A 60 21.12 9.58 -11.45
C PHE A 60 21.48 9.61 -9.96
N ASP A 61 20.93 10.57 -9.22
CA ASP A 61 21.13 10.68 -7.77
C ASP A 61 20.23 9.69 -7.02
N ILE A 62 20.84 8.82 -6.22
CA ILE A 62 20.14 7.82 -5.41
C ILE A 62 19.10 8.44 -4.47
N ASN A 63 19.35 9.64 -3.96
CA ASN A 63 18.42 10.32 -3.05
C ASN A 63 17.10 10.71 -3.77
N LYS A 64 17.15 10.94 -5.08
CA LYS A 64 15.97 11.22 -5.90
C LYS A 64 15.14 9.96 -6.20
N THR A 65 15.67 8.77 -5.89
CA THR A 65 14.95 7.50 -6.04
C THR A 65 14.10 7.16 -4.82
N ARG A 66 14.21 7.90 -3.72
CA ARG A 66 13.56 7.60 -2.44
C ARG A 66 12.59 8.70 -2.02
N ARG A 67 11.43 8.31 -1.49
CA ARG A 67 10.50 9.20 -0.77
C ARG A 67 10.01 8.51 0.49
N SER A 68 9.59 9.27 1.51
CA SER A 68 8.97 8.64 2.68
C SER A 68 7.67 7.95 2.29
N MET A 69 7.39 6.77 2.86
CA MET A 69 6.15 6.02 2.60
C MET A 69 4.91 6.88 2.86
N ARG A 70 4.91 7.64 3.96
CA ARG A 70 3.83 8.55 4.31
C ARG A 70 3.58 9.63 3.26
N ALA A 71 4.60 10.08 2.52
CA ALA A 71 4.44 11.10 1.48
C ALA A 71 3.85 10.55 0.17
N VAL A 72 3.92 9.23 -0.06
CA VAL A 72 3.43 8.60 -1.30
C VAL A 72 2.11 7.84 -1.11
N LEU A 73 1.74 7.53 0.13
CA LEU A 73 0.46 6.91 0.43
C LEU A 73 -0.71 7.86 0.13
N PRO A 74 -1.76 7.41 -0.58
CA PRO A 74 -2.95 8.22 -0.80
C PRO A 74 -3.63 8.62 0.51
N SER A 75 -4.17 9.84 0.55
CA SER A 75 -4.83 10.37 1.75
C SER A 75 -5.97 9.48 2.26
N GLY A 76 -6.13 9.44 3.59
CA GLY A 76 -7.13 8.62 4.26
C GLY A 76 -6.80 7.12 4.35
N THR A 77 -5.65 6.68 3.84
CA THR A 77 -5.18 5.28 3.94
C THR A 77 -4.50 5.04 5.28
N ALA A 78 -4.91 3.98 5.97
CA ALA A 78 -4.21 3.52 7.17
C ALA A 78 -2.91 2.81 6.77
N TRP A 79 -1.83 3.06 7.51
CA TRP A 79 -0.55 2.40 7.29
C TRP A 79 -0.14 1.66 8.57
N VAL A 80 0.04 0.36 8.44
CA VAL A 80 0.62 -0.50 9.47
C VAL A 80 2.08 -0.74 9.07
N GLN A 81 2.99 -0.14 9.83
CA GLN A 81 4.42 -0.30 9.61
C GLN A 81 4.91 -1.61 10.23
N ASP A 82 4.53 -2.72 9.60
CA ASP A 82 4.92 -4.07 10.00
C ASP A 82 4.97 -4.99 8.77
N SER A 83 5.48 -6.20 8.93
CA SER A 83 5.48 -7.25 7.90
C SER A 83 4.33 -8.23 8.13
N VAL A 84 3.65 -8.66 7.07
CA VAL A 84 2.75 -9.82 7.14
C VAL A 84 3.56 -11.10 7.25
N VAL A 85 3.18 -11.99 8.17
CA VAL A 85 3.80 -13.31 8.36
C VAL A 85 2.85 -14.47 8.06
N ARG A 86 1.53 -14.21 8.07
CA ARG A 86 0.51 -15.22 7.77
C ARG A 86 -0.71 -14.57 7.13
N VAL A 87 -1.32 -15.29 6.20
CA VAL A 87 -2.64 -14.96 5.63
C VAL A 87 -3.56 -16.13 5.96
N GLU A 88 -4.76 -15.85 6.47
CA GLU A 88 -5.80 -16.82 6.80
C GLU A 88 -7.06 -16.58 5.96
N PRO A 89 -7.12 -17.12 4.72
CA PRO A 89 -8.19 -16.80 3.77
C PRO A 89 -9.58 -17.24 4.23
N SER A 90 -9.68 -18.40 4.86
CA SER A 90 -10.96 -18.95 5.34
C SER A 90 -11.56 -18.11 6.47
N GLN A 91 -10.71 -17.54 7.33
CA GLN A 91 -11.11 -16.70 8.46
C GLN A 91 -11.04 -15.19 8.13
N LYS A 92 -10.54 -14.84 6.93
CA LYS A 92 -10.40 -13.49 6.39
C LYS A 92 -9.62 -12.52 7.28
N TYR A 93 -8.45 -12.94 7.74
CA TYR A 93 -7.49 -12.05 8.39
C TYR A 93 -6.05 -12.33 7.97
N ILE A 94 -5.17 -11.39 8.30
CA ILE A 94 -3.73 -11.57 8.25
C ILE A 94 -3.15 -11.50 9.65
N GLU A 95 -1.98 -12.08 9.86
CA GLU A 95 -1.16 -11.88 11.05
C GLU A 95 0.12 -11.13 10.66
N THR A 96 0.45 -10.13 11.45
CA THR A 96 1.68 -9.34 11.30
C THR A 96 2.79 -9.91 12.17
N ARG A 97 4.05 -9.56 11.90
CA ARG A 97 5.21 -10.03 12.66
C ARG A 97 5.13 -9.65 14.13
N GLN A 98 4.55 -8.50 14.47
CA GLN A 98 4.32 -8.07 15.85
C GLN A 98 3.10 -8.74 16.51
N GLY A 99 2.46 -9.70 15.83
CA GLY A 99 1.35 -10.49 16.37
C GLY A 99 -0.03 -9.83 16.23
N GLN A 100 -0.16 -8.70 15.54
CA GLN A 100 -1.47 -8.11 15.27
C GLN A 100 -2.24 -8.94 14.26
N LYS A 101 -3.53 -9.18 14.54
CA LYS A 101 -4.49 -9.77 13.61
C LYS A 101 -5.34 -8.70 12.94
N ILE A 102 -5.35 -8.65 11.61
CA ILE A 102 -6.09 -7.64 10.85
C ILE A 102 -7.10 -8.32 9.92
N ASN A 103 -8.39 -8.10 10.20
CA ASN A 103 -9.50 -8.64 9.40
C ASN A 103 -9.72 -7.83 8.11
N TYR A 104 -10.15 -8.51 7.05
CA TYR A 104 -10.43 -7.90 5.76
C TYR A 104 -11.72 -8.44 5.10
N ASP A 105 -12.36 -7.63 4.25
CA ASP A 105 -13.33 -8.11 3.27
C ASP A 105 -12.64 -8.51 1.96
N PHE A 106 -11.63 -7.73 1.56
CA PHE A 106 -10.79 -7.95 0.39
C PHE A 106 -9.31 -7.77 0.74
N LEU A 107 -8.43 -8.55 0.10
CA LEU A 107 -6.98 -8.55 0.27
C LEU A 107 -6.28 -8.30 -1.07
#